data_AF-A0A5J4VLA6-F1
#
_entry.id   AF-A0A5J4VLA6-F1
#
_cell.length_a   1.000
_cell.length_b   1.000
_cell.length_c   1.000
_cell.angle_alpha   90.00
_cell.angle_beta   90.00
_cell.angle_gamma   90.00
#
_symmetry.space_group_name_H-M   'P 1'
#
loop_
_entity.id
_entity.type
_entity.pdbx_description
1 polymer ?
#
loop_
_entity_poly.entity_id
_entity_poly.type
_entity_poly.pdbx_seq_one_letter_code
_entity_poly.pdbx_strand_id
1 'polypeptide(L)'
;MINDDKGNAHIMCVSYLQKLIGLVLCPICKSQSFRAKSSHLKRNSESHMKKCKETDGKIVNKVIFQKIPKLIVPHIPKNKTYRLLLANRREKEFKPTQFYITYSIMSMNNLIHKDFGEYSQQLSTLDPLCIASTIKSKKGNKTIYFDIWTKNFLNIWMKTLIEEEKQVKNDNCYDDDTIPQCYEVPVL
;
A
#
# COMPACT_ATOMS: atom_id res chain seq x y z
N MET A 1 33.19 9.65 10.35
CA MET A 1 34.33 9.36 11.26
C MET A 1 33.95 8.11 12.01
N ILE A 2 34.78 7.06 11.93
CA ILE A 2 34.59 5.83 12.71
C ILE A 2 35.58 5.98 13.85
N ASN A 3 35.09 6.11 15.09
CA ASN A 3 35.93 6.22 16.28
C ASN A 3 36.19 4.81 16.82
N ASP A 4 37.43 4.50 17.17
CA ASP A 4 37.74 3.36 18.02
C ASP A 4 37.62 3.75 19.50
N ASP A 5 37.48 2.76 20.38
CA ASP A 5 37.29 2.92 21.83
C ASP A 5 38.48 3.59 22.56
N LYS A 6 39.49 4.05 21.82
CA LYS A 6 40.67 4.77 22.32
C LYS A 6 40.73 6.24 21.86
N GLY A 7 39.70 6.73 21.18
CA GLY A 7 39.59 8.15 20.80
C GLY A 7 40.51 8.56 19.64
N ASN A 8 41.06 7.61 18.88
CA ASN A 8 41.88 7.91 17.72
C ASN A 8 40.99 8.14 16.49
N ALA A 9 41.12 9.31 15.87
CA ALA A 9 40.41 9.64 14.64
C ALA A 9 41.18 9.08 13.42
N HIS A 10 40.65 8.04 12.80
CA HIS A 10 41.19 7.51 11.54
C HIS A 10 40.59 8.28 10.35
N ILE A 11 41.44 9.02 9.61
CA ILE A 11 41.02 9.71 8.38
C ILE A 11 41.21 8.76 7.21
N MET A 12 40.12 8.18 6.71
CA MET A 12 40.13 7.34 5.51
C MET A 12 40.02 8.22 4.26
N CYS A 13 41.09 8.27 3.46
CA CYS A 13 41.07 8.96 2.18
C CYS A 13 40.50 8.02 1.09
N VAL A 14 39.27 8.26 0.64
CA VAL A 14 38.63 7.45 -0.41
C VAL A 14 39.11 7.95 -1.77
N SER A 15 40.07 7.24 -2.37
CA SER A 15 40.65 7.60 -3.66
C SER A 15 39.72 7.39 -4.86
N TYR A 16 38.69 6.54 -4.73
CA TYR A 16 37.80 6.22 -5.86
C TYR A 16 36.33 6.03 -5.44
N LEU A 17 35.59 7.15 -5.43
CA LEU A 17 34.19 7.26 -5.02
C LEU A 17 33.27 6.23 -5.71
N GLN A 18 33.49 5.97 -7.00
CA GLN A 18 32.65 5.06 -7.80
C GLN A 18 32.81 3.58 -7.39
N LYS A 19 33.98 3.18 -6.86
CA LYS A 19 34.25 1.80 -6.39
C LYS A 19 33.57 1.55 -5.05
N LEU A 20 33.50 2.59 -4.21
CA LEU A 20 32.82 2.57 -2.92
C LEU A 20 31.30 2.42 -3.09
N ILE A 21 30.71 3.19 -4.02
CA ILE A 21 29.26 3.23 -4.24
C ILE A 21 28.79 2.07 -5.15
N GLY A 22 29.71 1.43 -5.89
CA GLY A 22 29.38 0.37 -6.85
C GLY A 22 28.62 0.88 -8.08
N LEU A 23 28.66 2.20 -8.32
CA LEU A 23 27.98 2.89 -9.40
C LEU A 23 28.98 3.71 -10.22
N VAL A 24 28.81 3.67 -11.54
CA VAL A 24 29.54 4.50 -12.51
C VAL A 24 28.62 5.61 -12.99
N LEU A 25 29.04 6.86 -12.84
CA LEU A 25 28.29 8.03 -13.27
C LEU A 25 28.66 8.42 -14.70
N CYS A 26 27.69 8.94 -15.46
CA CYS A 26 27.97 9.54 -16.76
C CYS A 26 28.82 10.81 -16.60
N PRO A 27 29.94 10.96 -17.34
CA PRO A 27 30.82 12.12 -17.19
C PRO A 27 30.22 13.42 -17.73
N ILE A 28 29.23 13.34 -18.62
CA ILE A 28 28.62 14.49 -19.30
C ILE A 28 27.52 15.09 -18.42
N CYS A 29 26.48 14.32 -18.09
CA CYS A 29 25.35 14.85 -17.31
C CYS A 29 25.53 14.75 -15.79
N LYS A 30 26.50 13.95 -15.30
CA LYS A 30 26.76 13.63 -13.88
C LYS A 30 25.55 13.15 -13.07
N SER A 31 24.40 12.93 -13.71
CA SER A 31 23.11 12.63 -13.09
C SER A 31 22.71 11.17 -13.32
N GLN A 32 23.03 10.62 -14.50
CA GLN A 32 22.76 9.22 -14.80
C GLN A 32 23.82 8.31 -14.17
N SER A 33 23.37 7.29 -13.43
CA SER A 33 24.23 6.26 -12.84
C SER A 33 23.97 4.88 -13.47
N PHE A 34 25.01 4.05 -13.49
CA PHE A 34 24.97 2.66 -13.95
C PHE A 34 25.63 1.76 -12.93
N ARG A 35 25.15 0.52 -12.77
CA ARG A 35 25.76 -0.45 -11.86
C ARG A 35 27.10 -0.94 -12.40
N ALA A 36 28.18 -0.79 -11.62
CA ALA A 36 29.53 -1.17 -12.03
C ALA A 36 29.68 -2.66 -12.34
N LYS A 37 28.87 -3.52 -11.68
CA LYS A 37 28.87 -4.98 -11.87
C LYS A 37 27.95 -5.48 -12.99
N SER A 38 27.27 -4.60 -13.73
CA SER A 38 26.35 -5.02 -14.78
C SER A 38 27.10 -5.54 -16.01
N SER A 39 26.74 -6.71 -16.52
CA SER A 39 27.23 -7.25 -17.80
C SER A 39 26.93 -6.33 -18.99
N HIS A 40 25.90 -5.49 -18.88
CA HIS A 40 25.47 -4.55 -19.91
C HIS A 40 25.96 -3.11 -19.67
N LEU A 41 26.86 -2.89 -18.70
CA LEU A 41 27.37 -1.56 -18.34
C LEU A 41 27.90 -0.80 -19.56
N LYS A 42 28.77 -1.45 -20.36
CA LYS A 42 29.41 -0.82 -21.52
C LYS A 42 28.38 -0.35 -22.55
N ARG A 43 27.47 -1.24 -22.96
CA ARG A 43 26.39 -0.94 -23.92
C ARG A 43 25.47 0.19 -23.42
N ASN A 44 25.06 0.14 -22.15
CA ASN A 44 24.12 1.11 -21.59
C ASN A 44 24.78 2.49 -21.41
N SER A 45 26.03 2.52 -20.96
CA SER A 45 26.82 3.74 -20.84
C SER A 45 27.06 4.39 -22.21
N GLU A 46 27.47 3.62 -23.22
CA GLU A 46 27.68 4.12 -24.58
C GLU A 46 26.39 4.62 -25.24
N SER A 47 25.28 3.88 -25.09
CA SER A 47 23.98 4.28 -25.64
C SER A 47 23.46 5.57 -25.01
N HIS A 48 23.61 5.71 -23.69
CA HIS A 48 23.30 6.95 -22.99
C HIS A 48 24.23 8.07 -23.43
N MET A 49 25.55 7.84 -23.50
CA MET A 49 26.54 8.87 -23.82
C MET A 49 26.33 9.47 -25.21
N LYS A 50 25.92 8.67 -26.21
CA LYS A 50 25.52 9.18 -27.55
C LYS A 50 24.38 10.19 -27.46
N LYS A 51 23.28 9.81 -26.79
CA LYS A 51 22.09 10.68 -26.59
C LYS A 51 22.39 11.89 -25.69
N CYS A 52 23.29 11.70 -24.73
CA CYS A 52 23.69 12.73 -23.77
C CYS A 52 24.58 13.81 -24.42
N LYS A 53 25.39 13.44 -25.42
CA LYS A 53 26.16 14.40 -26.24
C LYS A 53 25.24 15.27 -27.11
N GLU A 54 24.22 14.67 -27.71
CA GLU A 54 23.23 15.41 -28.52
C GLU A 54 22.43 16.44 -27.71
N THR A 55 22.31 16.22 -26.40
CA THR A 55 21.56 17.09 -25.47
C THR A 55 22.46 17.98 -24.60
N ASP A 56 23.77 17.98 -24.87
CA ASP A 56 24.79 18.72 -24.09
C ASP A 56 24.66 18.52 -22.57
N GLY A 57 24.34 17.29 -22.15
CA GLY A 57 24.12 16.94 -20.75
C GLY A 57 22.81 17.44 -20.12
N LYS A 58 21.98 18.18 -20.85
CA LYS A 58 20.67 18.65 -20.35
C LYS A 58 19.65 17.51 -20.38
N ILE A 59 19.04 17.23 -19.23
CA ILE A 59 17.97 16.24 -19.12
C ILE A 59 16.71 16.81 -19.78
N VAL A 60 16.45 16.45 -21.03
CA VAL A 60 15.18 16.79 -21.71
C VAL A 60 14.10 15.83 -21.21
N ASN A 61 13.32 16.27 -20.23
CA ASN A 61 12.13 15.54 -19.79
C ASN A 61 11.10 15.54 -20.92
N LYS A 62 11.11 14.50 -21.75
CA LYS A 62 10.01 14.26 -22.69
C LYS A 62 8.80 13.80 -21.89
N VAL A 63 7.78 14.65 -21.80
CA VAL A 63 6.47 14.27 -21.27
C VAL A 63 5.87 13.25 -22.23
N ILE A 64 5.94 11.97 -21.87
CA ILE A 64 5.24 10.92 -22.60
C ILE A 64 3.78 10.98 -22.17
N PHE A 65 2.94 11.60 -23.00
CA PHE A 65 1.50 11.47 -22.84
C PHE A 65 1.13 9.99 -23.01
N GLN A 66 0.36 9.46 -22.06
CA GLN A 66 -0.21 8.13 -22.20
C GLN A 66 -1.11 8.14 -23.45
N LYS A 67 -0.92 7.15 -24.35
CA LYS A 67 -1.73 7.00 -25.58
C LYS A 67 -3.24 6.93 -25.32
N ILE A 68 -3.63 6.65 -24.08
CA ILE A 68 -5.01 6.56 -23.63
C ILE A 68 -5.16 7.51 -22.45
N PRO A 69 -6.13 8.43 -22.44
CA PRO A 69 -6.46 9.18 -21.24
C PRO A 69 -6.87 8.15 -20.17
N LYS A 70 -6.12 8.05 -19.08
CA LYS A 70 -6.63 7.37 -17.89
C LYS A 70 -7.92 8.08 -17.53
N LEU A 71 -9.03 7.33 -17.49
CA LEU A 71 -10.25 7.78 -16.82
C LEU A 71 -9.82 8.41 -15.49
N ILE A 72 -10.29 9.62 -15.21
CA ILE A 72 -9.92 10.47 -14.06
C ILE A 72 -10.15 9.74 -12.72
N VAL A 73 -10.83 8.59 -12.76
CA VAL A 73 -11.27 7.80 -11.63
C VAL A 73 -10.62 6.40 -11.67
N PRO A 74 -9.39 6.22 -11.14
CA PRO A 74 -8.66 4.95 -11.22
C PRO A 74 -9.33 3.79 -10.46
N HIS A 75 -10.29 4.06 -9.56
CA HIS A 75 -11.02 3.00 -8.85
C HIS A 75 -12.08 2.31 -9.71
N ILE A 76 -12.60 2.97 -10.75
CA ILE A 76 -13.58 2.40 -11.69
C ILE A 76 -12.99 1.21 -12.50
N PRO A 77 -11.84 1.34 -13.18
CA PRO A 77 -11.24 0.21 -13.90
C PRO A 77 -10.61 -0.86 -13.00
N LYS A 78 -10.39 -0.58 -11.71
CA LYS A 78 -9.95 -1.58 -10.72
C LYS A 78 -11.07 -2.53 -10.30
N ASN A 79 -12.34 -2.11 -10.40
CA ASN A 79 -13.47 -2.96 -10.09
C ASN A 79 -13.66 -4.01 -11.21
N LYS A 80 -13.38 -5.28 -10.89
CA LYS A 80 -13.49 -6.41 -11.84
C LYS A 80 -14.90 -6.58 -12.39
N THR A 81 -15.92 -6.39 -11.54
CA THR A 81 -17.33 -6.47 -11.90
C THR A 81 -17.69 -5.40 -12.92
N TYR A 82 -17.33 -4.14 -12.65
CA TYR A 82 -17.57 -3.03 -13.57
C TYR A 82 -16.88 -3.25 -14.92
N ARG A 83 -15.62 -3.73 -14.90
CA ARG A 83 -14.86 -4.02 -16.12
C ARG A 83 -15.52 -5.10 -16.97
N LEU A 84 -16.05 -6.17 -16.36
CA LEU A 84 -16.76 -7.22 -17.11
C LEU A 84 -18.06 -6.68 -17.72
N LEU A 85 -18.86 -5.95 -16.94
CA LEU A 85 -20.13 -5.39 -17.40
C LEU A 85 -19.93 -4.41 -18.55
N LEU A 86 -18.92 -3.54 -18.45
CA LEU A 86 -18.56 -2.61 -19.50
C LEU A 86 -18.11 -3.31 -20.79
N ALA A 87 -17.32 -4.39 -20.68
CA ALA A 87 -16.86 -5.15 -21.85
C ALA A 87 -18.00 -5.85 -22.60
N ASN A 88 -19.07 -6.24 -21.89
CA ASN A 88 -20.23 -6.93 -22.45
C ASN A 88 -21.42 -6.00 -22.77
N ARG A 89 -21.26 -4.67 -22.68
CA ARG A 89 -22.35 -3.68 -22.85
C ARG A 89 -23.55 -3.90 -21.90
N ARG A 90 -23.25 -4.33 -20.67
CA ARG A 90 -24.20 -4.59 -19.57
C ARG A 90 -24.08 -3.53 -18.47
N GLU A 91 -23.67 -2.31 -18.79
CA GLU A 91 -23.39 -1.25 -17.82
C GLU A 91 -24.61 -0.85 -16.98
N LYS A 92 -25.82 -1.00 -17.54
CA LYS A 92 -27.09 -0.73 -16.83
C LYS A 92 -27.34 -1.65 -15.64
N GLU A 93 -26.67 -2.80 -15.61
CA GLU A 93 -26.84 -3.79 -14.56
C GLU A 93 -25.95 -3.52 -13.36
N PHE A 94 -24.96 -2.63 -13.49
CA PHE A 94 -24.03 -2.32 -12.39
C PHE A 94 -24.77 -1.74 -11.18
N LYS A 95 -24.69 -2.45 -10.07
CA LYS A 95 -25.20 -2.04 -8.75
C LYS A 95 -24.00 -1.64 -7.87
N PRO A 96 -23.96 -0.41 -7.33
CA PRO A 96 -22.95 -0.03 -6.34
C PRO A 96 -23.15 -0.85 -5.05
N THR A 97 -22.11 -0.97 -4.23
CA THR A 97 -22.23 -1.59 -2.90
C THR A 97 -23.18 -0.75 -2.04
N GLN A 98 -24.31 -1.33 -1.63
CA GLN A 98 -25.35 -0.65 -0.85
C GLN A 98 -25.28 -1.00 0.63
N PHE A 99 -24.81 -2.21 0.94
CA PHE A 99 -24.79 -2.79 2.29
C PHE A 99 -23.35 -2.89 2.79
N TYR A 100 -23.12 -2.53 4.04
CA TYR A 100 -21.78 -2.41 4.63
C TYR A 100 -21.84 -2.54 6.15
N ILE A 101 -20.67 -2.75 6.76
CA ILE A 101 -20.49 -2.78 8.20
C ILE A 101 -19.46 -1.71 8.56
N THR A 102 -19.78 -0.86 9.53
CA THR A 102 -18.82 0.07 10.12
C THR A 102 -18.62 -0.25 11.59
N TYR A 103 -17.44 0.04 12.13
CA TYR A 103 -17.22 -0.06 13.55
C TYR A 103 -16.37 1.08 14.11
N SER A 104 -16.49 1.27 15.41
CA SER A 104 -15.65 2.17 16.18
C SER A 104 -15.16 1.45 17.44
N ILE A 105 -13.85 1.51 17.67
CA ILE A 105 -13.20 0.92 18.83
C ILE A 105 -12.74 2.07 19.73
N MET A 106 -13.15 2.04 20.98
CA MET A 106 -12.55 2.87 22.02
C MET A 106 -11.45 2.06 22.69
N SER A 107 -10.25 2.61 22.80
CA SER A 107 -9.11 1.95 23.45
C SER A 107 -8.46 2.86 24.49
N MET A 108 -7.76 2.23 25.43
CA MET A 108 -6.94 2.90 26.45
C MET A 108 -5.46 2.63 26.15
N ASN A 109 -4.64 3.65 26.31
CA ASN A 109 -3.19 3.52 26.12
C ASN A 109 -2.53 3.09 27.43
N ASN A 110 -1.82 1.96 27.38
CA ASN A 110 -1.09 1.40 28.51
C ASN A 110 0.41 1.49 28.22
N LEU A 111 1.12 2.31 29.01
CA LEU A 111 2.56 2.51 28.87
C LEU A 111 3.32 1.28 29.40
N ILE A 112 4.22 0.72 28.60
CA ILE A 112 4.97 -0.50 28.95
C ILE A 112 6.50 -0.28 28.89
N HIS A 113 7.00 0.48 27.90
CA HIS A 113 8.45 0.69 27.68
C HIS A 113 9.27 -0.61 27.70
N LYS A 114 8.91 -1.56 26.82
CA LYS A 114 9.55 -2.87 26.73
C LYS A 114 10.50 -2.94 25.54
N ASP A 115 11.75 -3.32 25.78
CA ASP A 115 12.73 -3.51 24.71
C ASP A 115 12.54 -4.86 24.00
N PHE A 116 12.72 -4.86 22.68
CA PHE A 116 12.69 -6.01 21.79
C PHE A 116 14.01 -6.04 20.99
N GLY A 117 14.99 -6.80 21.48
CA GLY A 117 16.33 -6.84 20.89
C GLY A 117 17.10 -5.53 21.07
N GLU A 118 18.19 -5.34 20.32
CA GLU A 118 19.12 -4.22 20.52
C GLU A 118 18.63 -2.86 19.99
N TYR A 119 17.67 -2.85 19.07
CA TYR A 119 17.29 -1.64 18.33
C TYR A 119 15.78 -1.38 18.25
N SER A 120 14.96 -2.12 18.99
CA SER A 120 13.52 -1.86 18.99
C SER A 120 12.94 -1.83 20.39
N GLN A 121 11.99 -0.93 20.61
CA GLN A 121 11.33 -0.73 21.89
C GLN A 121 9.83 -0.51 21.65
N GLN A 122 9.01 -1.21 22.42
CA GLN A 122 7.59 -1.02 22.51
C GLN A 122 7.26 -0.04 23.64
N LEU A 123 6.86 1.18 23.27
CA LEU A 123 6.53 2.22 24.25
C LEU A 123 5.21 1.96 24.97
N SER A 124 4.20 1.47 24.25
CA SER A 124 2.86 1.23 24.81
C SER A 124 2.07 0.13 24.09
N THR A 125 0.94 -0.26 24.69
CA THR A 125 -0.12 -1.06 24.08
C THR A 125 -1.45 -0.31 24.10
N LEU A 126 -2.30 -0.61 23.12
CA LEU A 126 -3.69 -0.14 23.10
C LEU A 126 -4.60 -1.29 23.51
N ASP A 127 -5.23 -1.15 24.66
CA ASP A 127 -6.19 -2.14 25.14
C ASP A 127 -7.61 -1.66 24.82
N PRO A 128 -8.39 -2.43 24.04
CA PRO A 128 -9.75 -2.02 23.67
C PRO A 128 -10.67 -2.06 24.89
N LEU A 129 -11.42 -0.96 25.08
CA LEU A 129 -12.40 -0.80 26.14
C LEU A 129 -13.81 -1.18 25.68
N CYS A 130 -14.19 -0.74 24.48
CA CYS A 130 -15.46 -1.11 23.90
C CYS A 130 -15.42 -1.00 22.38
N ILE A 131 -16.40 -1.63 21.76
CA ILE A 131 -16.59 -1.63 20.32
C ILE A 131 -18.07 -1.49 19.99
N ALA A 132 -18.37 -0.55 19.12
CA ALA A 132 -19.70 -0.35 18.55
C ALA A 132 -19.62 -0.65 17.06
N SER A 133 -20.61 -1.35 16.52
CA SER A 133 -20.69 -1.59 15.07
C SER A 133 -22.10 -1.37 14.55
N THR A 134 -22.18 -0.84 13.34
CA THR A 134 -23.43 -0.63 12.61
C THR A 134 -23.41 -1.44 11.34
N ILE A 135 -24.39 -2.32 11.20
CA ILE A 135 -24.58 -3.19 10.05
C ILE A 135 -25.75 -2.63 9.24
N LYS A 136 -25.47 -2.22 8.00
CA LYS A 136 -26.47 -1.86 7.02
C LYS A 136 -26.73 -3.06 6.13
N SER A 137 -27.88 -3.71 6.29
CA SER A 137 -28.31 -4.88 5.50
C SER A 137 -29.62 -4.60 4.76
N LYS A 138 -30.05 -5.51 3.89
CA LYS A 138 -31.33 -5.40 3.19
C LYS A 138 -32.53 -5.48 4.15
N LYS A 139 -32.37 -6.20 5.28
CA LYS A 139 -33.37 -6.32 6.34
C LYS A 139 -33.51 -5.05 7.18
N GLY A 140 -32.54 -4.14 7.11
CA GLY A 140 -32.52 -2.90 7.90
C GLY A 140 -31.16 -2.65 8.55
N ASN A 141 -31.16 -1.66 9.45
CA ASN A 141 -29.99 -1.27 10.23
C ASN A 141 -29.97 -2.05 11.55
N LYS A 142 -28.84 -2.67 11.85
CA LYS A 142 -28.59 -3.33 13.13
C LYS A 142 -27.38 -2.69 13.79
N THR A 143 -27.48 -2.35 15.07
CA THR A 143 -26.35 -1.87 15.87
C THR A 143 -25.99 -2.93 16.90
N ILE A 144 -24.70 -3.17 17.08
CA ILE A 144 -24.16 -4.08 18.09
C ILE A 144 -23.13 -3.33 18.93
N TYR A 145 -23.10 -3.63 20.22
CA TYR A 145 -22.20 -3.00 21.19
C TYR A 145 -21.64 -4.06 22.13
N PHE A 146 -20.35 -3.96 22.40
CA PHE A 146 -19.65 -4.82 23.34
C PHE A 146 -18.60 -4.01 24.11
N ASP A 147 -18.37 -4.37 25.37
CA ASP A 147 -17.45 -3.67 26.27
C ASP A 147 -16.68 -4.62 27.18
N ILE A 148 -15.77 -4.06 27.99
CA ILE A 148 -14.96 -4.80 28.96
C ILE A 148 -15.76 -5.58 30.00
N TRP A 149 -17.04 -5.24 30.24
CA TRP A 149 -17.88 -5.98 31.19
C TRP A 149 -18.28 -7.34 30.64
N THR A 150 -18.23 -7.50 29.32
CA THR A 150 -18.44 -8.77 28.65
C THR A 150 -17.14 -9.58 28.57
N LYS A 151 -17.12 -10.78 29.17
CA LYS A 151 -15.94 -11.65 29.10
C LYS A 151 -15.63 -12.04 27.65
N ASN A 152 -14.39 -11.83 27.21
CA ASN A 152 -13.93 -12.11 25.84
C ASN A 152 -14.74 -11.36 24.76
N PHE A 153 -15.15 -10.12 25.04
CA PHE A 153 -16.03 -9.33 24.18
C PHE A 153 -15.51 -9.18 22.74
N LEU A 154 -14.20 -9.04 22.52
CA LEU A 154 -13.60 -8.99 21.18
C LEU A 154 -13.85 -10.28 20.38
N ASN A 155 -13.71 -11.44 21.02
CA ASN A 155 -13.92 -12.72 20.35
C ASN A 155 -15.40 -12.93 20.01
N ILE A 156 -16.29 -12.49 20.90
CA ILE A 156 -17.74 -12.53 20.66
C ILE A 156 -18.08 -11.59 19.50
N TRP A 157 -17.62 -10.35 19.56
CA TRP A 157 -17.79 -9.36 18.50
C TRP A 157 -17.28 -9.88 17.16
N MET A 158 -16.08 -10.45 17.10
CA MET A 158 -15.48 -10.98 15.86
C MET A 158 -16.33 -12.11 15.26
N LYS A 159 -16.85 -13.02 16.10
CA LYS A 159 -17.76 -14.09 15.63
C LYS A 159 -19.05 -13.51 15.07
N THR A 160 -19.65 -12.56 15.78
CA THR A 160 -20.85 -11.85 15.31
C THR A 160 -20.59 -11.11 14.00
N LEU A 161 -19.44 -10.44 13.87
CA LEU A 161 -19.06 -9.71 12.67
C LEU A 161 -19.00 -10.63 11.44
N ILE A 162 -18.39 -11.81 11.58
CA ILE A 162 -18.30 -12.81 10.51
C ILE A 162 -19.67 -13.33 10.08
N GLU A 163 -20.60 -13.50 11.02
CA GLU A 163 -21.97 -13.92 10.71
C GLU A 163 -22.74 -12.85 9.94
N GLU A 164 -22.65 -11.59 10.39
CA GLU A 164 -23.27 -10.44 9.72
C GLU A 164 -22.63 -10.17 8.35
N GLU A 165 -21.31 -10.38 8.21
CA GLU A 165 -20.58 -10.24 6.95
C GLU A 165 -21.13 -11.17 5.88
N LYS A 166 -21.43 -12.43 6.22
CA LYS A 166 -22.05 -13.38 5.29
C LYS A 166 -23.39 -12.86 4.78
N GLN A 167 -24.21 -12.28 5.66
CA GLN A 167 -25.49 -11.71 5.26
C GLN A 167 -25.29 -10.50 4.34
N VAL A 168 -24.42 -9.56 4.71
CA VAL A 168 -24.14 -8.35 3.91
C VAL A 168 -23.56 -8.69 2.54
N LYS A 169 -22.71 -9.73 2.47
CA LYS A 169 -22.18 -10.24 1.21
C LYS A 169 -23.29 -10.80 0.31
N ASN A 170 -24.20 -11.60 0.87
CA ASN A 170 -25.35 -12.13 0.14
C ASN A 170 -26.30 -11.01 -0.31
N ASP A 171 -26.54 -10.00 0.54
CA ASP A 171 -27.41 -8.86 0.21
C ASP A 171 -26.83 -7.99 -0.93
N ASN A 172 -25.50 -7.94 -1.08
CA ASN A 172 -24.83 -7.24 -2.18
C ASN A 172 -24.64 -8.10 -3.44
N CYS A 173 -24.95 -9.41 -3.38
CA CYS A 173 -24.81 -10.36 -4.49
C CYS A 173 -25.66 -9.93 -5.70
N TYR A 174 -25.12 -10.09 -6.91
CA TYR A 174 -25.93 -10.00 -8.14
C TYR A 174 -26.73 -11.30 -8.31
N ASP A 175 -27.92 -11.19 -8.89
CA ASP A 175 -28.78 -12.35 -9.19
C ASP A 175 -28.18 -13.25 -10.29
N ASP A 176 -27.24 -12.73 -11.08
CA ASP A 176 -26.51 -13.45 -12.14
C ASP A 176 -25.14 -13.94 -11.63
N ASP A 177 -25.01 -15.25 -11.51
CA ASP A 177 -23.78 -15.95 -11.07
C ASP A 177 -22.59 -15.79 -12.04
N THR A 178 -22.83 -15.37 -13.28
CA THR A 178 -21.76 -15.13 -14.27
C THR A 178 -21.02 -13.82 -14.04
N ILE A 179 -21.57 -12.93 -13.20
CA ILE A 179 -20.94 -11.67 -12.83
C ILE A 179 -19.93 -11.96 -11.71
N PRO A 180 -18.61 -11.78 -11.92
CA PRO A 180 -17.61 -12.05 -10.92
C PRO A 180 -17.73 -11.03 -9.80
N GLN A 181 -17.91 -11.54 -8.60
CA GLN A 181 -18.11 -10.77 -7.39
C GLN A 181 -16.87 -10.88 -6.50
N CYS A 182 -16.07 -9.81 -6.46
CA CYS A 182 -15.02 -9.66 -5.46
C CYS A 182 -15.48 -8.62 -4.45
N TYR A 183 -16.32 -9.03 -3.50
CA TYR A 183 -16.59 -8.21 -2.33
C TYR A 183 -15.42 -8.39 -1.37
N GLU A 184 -14.47 -7.47 -1.39
CA GLU A 184 -13.85 -7.10 -0.13
C GLU A 184 -14.96 -6.35 0.60
N VAL A 185 -15.54 -6.94 1.64
CA VAL A 185 -16.51 -6.21 2.47
C VAL A 185 -15.74 -5.01 3.02
N PRO A 186 -16.11 -3.76 2.67
CA PRO A 186 -15.41 -2.61 3.16
C PRO A 186 -15.67 -2.54 4.65
N VAL A 187 -14.66 -2.91 5.42
CA VAL A 187 -14.60 -2.65 6.84
C VAL A 187 -14.08 -1.22 6.95
N LEU A 188 -15.00 -0.27 7.19
CA LEU A 188 -14.73 1.17 7.31
C LEU A 188 -14.62 1.57 8.78
#